data_AF-A0A951K4W2-F1
#
_entry.id   AF-A0A951K4W2-F1
#
_cell.length_a   1.000
_cell.length_b   1.000
_cell.length_c   1.000
_cell.angle_alpha   90.00
_cell.angle_beta   90.00
_cell.angle_gamma   90.00
#
_symmetry.space_group_name_H-M   'P 1'
#
loop_
_entity.id
_entity.type
_entity.pdbx_description
1 polymer ?
#
loop_
_entity_poly.entity_id
_entity_poly.type
_entity_poly.pdbx_seq_one_letter_code
_entity_poly.pdbx_strand_id
1 'polypeptide(L)'
;MTETFARPLDIVTPLGTIASGATVDGFALTSQNSTHFYTLESGGLAVRWELSNGVAEMIMARPFLIPQYRQQITNCWAVLWRFKVFSPISQLVFKSAWLEQYKWHQGMAPNSGQWLDAQTWSDGEFEVSVGTEGDDALFARSEANKWLPVRFTKEAKDQEFLSLVRYLDEGLAVDFGNVFPKEAFQAHFAVAWAPYDQDSIGTWLAVDLSADRIIEGAVGGIE
;
A
#
# COMPACT_ATOMS: atom_id res chain seq x y z
N MET A 1 18.38 -25.58 8.08
CA MET A 1 17.98 -24.15 8.04
C MET A 1 17.26 -23.94 6.73
N THR A 2 15.93 -24.01 6.75
CA THR A 2 15.09 -23.68 5.61
C THR A 2 14.99 -22.16 5.57
N GLU A 3 15.69 -21.53 4.63
CA GLU A 3 15.39 -20.16 4.24
C GLU A 3 13.94 -20.14 3.76
N THR A 4 13.07 -19.52 4.56
CA THR A 4 11.72 -19.19 4.13
C THR A 4 11.89 -18.10 3.09
N PHE A 5 12.02 -18.48 1.82
CA PHE A 5 11.99 -17.50 0.73
C PHE A 5 10.69 -16.71 0.87
N ALA A 6 10.83 -15.42 1.14
CA ALA A 6 9.72 -14.48 1.08
C ALA A 6 9.00 -14.70 -0.25
N ARG A 7 7.66 -14.76 -0.24
CA ARG A 7 6.93 -14.85 -1.51
C ARG A 7 7.26 -13.58 -2.29
N PRO A 8 7.25 -13.60 -3.62
CA PRO A 8 7.65 -12.45 -4.41
C PRO A 8 6.79 -11.18 -4.22
N LEU A 9 5.78 -11.19 -3.34
CA LEU A 9 4.92 -10.04 -3.04
C LEU A 9 5.12 -9.50 -1.62
N ASP A 10 6.14 -10.00 -0.91
CA ASP A 10 6.36 -9.72 0.50
C ASP A 10 7.51 -8.71 0.69
N ILE A 11 7.36 -7.80 1.65
CA ILE A 11 8.39 -6.86 2.08
C ILE A 11 8.98 -7.35 3.39
N VAL A 12 10.25 -7.76 3.36
CA VAL A 12 10.98 -8.20 4.55
C VAL A 12 11.60 -7.00 5.27
N THR A 13 11.26 -6.86 6.54
CA THR A 13 11.76 -5.80 7.43
C THR A 13 12.48 -6.42 8.64
N PRO A 14 13.21 -5.63 9.46
CA PRO A 14 13.80 -6.13 10.71
C PRO A 14 12.78 -6.74 11.68
N LEU A 15 11.55 -6.20 11.72
CA LEU A 15 10.48 -6.61 12.64
C LEU A 15 9.63 -7.77 12.13
N GLY A 16 9.89 -8.27 10.92
CA GLY A 16 9.10 -9.34 10.30
C GLY A 16 8.75 -9.04 8.84
N THR A 17 7.79 -9.79 8.31
CA THR A 17 7.39 -9.68 6.90
C THR A 17 6.02 -9.01 6.79
N ILE A 18 5.91 -8.02 5.90
CA ILE A 18 4.64 -7.39 5.52
C ILE A 18 4.25 -7.89 4.14
N ALA A 19 3.04 -8.42 4.01
CA ALA A 19 2.47 -8.83 2.73
C ALA A 19 1.49 -7.76 2.24
N SER A 20 1.57 -7.45 0.94
CA SER A 20 0.54 -6.67 0.27
C SER A 20 -0.35 -7.59 -0.56
N GLY A 21 -1.66 -7.36 -0.52
CA GLY A 21 -2.64 -8.21 -1.17
C GLY A 21 -3.89 -7.46 -1.61
N ALA A 22 -4.62 -8.09 -2.52
CA ALA A 22 -5.92 -7.66 -2.98
C ALA A 22 -6.94 -8.79 -2.85
N THR A 23 -8.16 -8.43 -2.46
CA THR A 23 -9.29 -9.35 -2.40
C THR A 23 -10.41 -8.84 -3.30
N VAL A 24 -10.92 -9.71 -4.16
CA VAL A 24 -12.01 -9.44 -5.11
C VAL A 24 -13.13 -10.45 -4.86
N ASP A 25 -14.30 -10.02 -4.42
CA ASP A 25 -15.42 -10.90 -4.02
C ASP A 25 -15.01 -12.02 -3.04
N GLY A 26 -14.13 -11.69 -2.08
CA GLY A 26 -13.59 -12.66 -1.12
C GLY A 26 -12.46 -13.54 -1.65
N PHE A 27 -12.13 -13.47 -2.94
CA PHE A 27 -11.01 -14.22 -3.53
C PHE A 27 -9.71 -13.40 -3.46
N ALA A 28 -8.69 -13.98 -2.82
CA ALA A 28 -7.38 -13.37 -2.72
C ALA A 28 -6.59 -13.48 -4.04
N LEU A 29 -6.01 -12.35 -4.47
CA LEU A 29 -5.03 -12.31 -5.54
C LEU A 29 -3.65 -12.62 -4.96
N THR A 30 -3.00 -13.64 -5.51
CA THR A 30 -1.72 -14.17 -5.04
C THR A 30 -0.75 -14.34 -6.20
N SER A 31 0.53 -14.54 -5.93
CA SER A 31 1.51 -14.84 -6.99
C SER A 31 1.16 -16.13 -7.76
N GLN A 32 0.51 -17.10 -7.11
CA GLN A 32 0.18 -18.41 -7.70
C GLN A 32 -0.94 -18.35 -8.73
N ASN A 33 -1.86 -17.38 -8.61
CA ASN A 33 -2.96 -17.18 -9.54
C ASN A 33 -2.74 -15.95 -10.44
N SER A 34 -1.51 -15.43 -10.51
CA SER A 34 -1.15 -14.34 -11.42
C SER A 34 -1.06 -14.81 -12.86
N THR A 35 -1.41 -13.92 -13.80
CA THR A 35 -1.35 -14.20 -15.23
C THR A 35 0.02 -13.80 -15.80
N HIS A 36 0.59 -12.71 -15.30
CA HIS A 36 1.91 -12.24 -15.71
C HIS A 36 2.73 -11.74 -14.52
N PHE A 37 4.04 -11.94 -14.60
CA PHE A 37 5.00 -11.56 -13.57
C PHE A 37 6.29 -11.05 -14.23
N TYR A 38 6.72 -9.85 -13.86
CA TYR A 38 7.88 -9.18 -14.44
C TYR A 38 8.78 -8.62 -13.34
N THR A 39 10.09 -8.78 -13.50
CA THR A 39 11.09 -8.03 -12.74
C THR A 39 11.35 -6.71 -13.45
N LEU A 40 11.31 -5.61 -12.70
CA LEU A 40 11.58 -4.27 -13.19
C LEU A 40 13.08 -4.01 -13.18
N GLU A 41 13.56 -3.12 -14.06
CA GLU A 41 14.99 -2.76 -14.14
C GLU A 41 15.52 -2.19 -12.81
N SER A 42 14.66 -1.53 -12.03
CA SER A 42 14.99 -1.03 -10.69
C SER A 42 15.13 -2.12 -9.61
N GLY A 43 14.94 -3.40 -9.97
CA GLY A 43 14.87 -4.51 -9.02
C GLY A 43 13.50 -4.66 -8.35
N GLY A 44 12.52 -3.84 -8.73
CA GLY A 44 11.12 -4.00 -8.35
C GLY A 44 10.40 -5.12 -9.11
N LEU A 45 9.09 -5.21 -8.92
CA LEU A 45 8.24 -6.24 -9.51
C LEU A 45 6.96 -5.62 -10.07
N ALA A 46 6.46 -6.17 -11.18
CA ALA A 46 5.14 -5.90 -11.70
C ALA A 46 4.39 -7.20 -11.92
N VAL A 47 3.15 -7.27 -11.41
CA VAL A 47 2.32 -8.48 -11.44
C VAL A 47 0.93 -8.12 -11.94
N ARG A 48 0.35 -8.99 -12.77
CA ARG A 48 -0.95 -8.77 -13.39
C ARG A 48 -1.83 -10.00 -13.27
N TRP A 49 -3.12 -9.77 -12.99
CA TRP A 49 -4.17 -10.78 -12.96
C TRP A 49 -5.25 -10.42 -13.97
N GLU A 50 -5.55 -11.35 -14.87
CA GLU A 50 -6.69 -11.26 -15.77
C GLU A 50 -7.84 -12.09 -15.20
N LEU A 51 -8.88 -11.40 -14.74
CA LEU A 51 -10.04 -11.99 -14.12
C LEU A 51 -11.25 -11.85 -15.06
N SER A 52 -12.28 -12.67 -14.85
CA SER A 52 -13.52 -12.55 -15.61
C SER A 52 -14.24 -11.21 -15.37
N ASN A 53 -14.05 -10.60 -14.20
CA ASN A 53 -14.68 -9.35 -13.77
C ASN A 53 -13.80 -8.11 -13.95
N GLY A 54 -12.53 -8.25 -14.37
CA GLY A 54 -11.63 -7.11 -14.50
C GLY A 54 -10.17 -7.49 -14.68
N VAL A 55 -9.29 -6.48 -14.61
CA VAL A 55 -7.84 -6.65 -14.62
C VAL A 55 -7.26 -5.97 -13.38
N ALA A 56 -6.48 -6.73 -12.62
CA ALA A 56 -5.70 -6.20 -11.50
C ALA A 56 -4.22 -6.11 -11.88
N GLU A 57 -3.55 -5.07 -11.41
CA GLU A 57 -2.12 -4.87 -11.55
C GLU A 57 -1.54 -4.45 -10.20
N MET A 58 -0.34 -4.94 -9.90
CA MET A 58 0.44 -4.56 -8.74
C MET A 58 1.86 -4.20 -9.19
N ILE A 59 2.36 -3.04 -8.76
CA ILE A 59 3.77 -2.66 -8.90
C ILE A 59 4.36 -2.58 -7.51
N MET A 60 5.46 -3.28 -7.27
CA MET A 60 6.30 -3.15 -6.07
C MET A 60 7.62 -2.52 -6.48
N ALA A 61 8.01 -1.44 -5.82
CA ALA A 61 9.23 -0.71 -6.15
C ALA A 61 9.87 -0.06 -4.93
N ARG A 62 11.13 0.35 -5.08
CA ARG A 62 11.79 1.25 -4.14
C ARG A 62 11.55 2.68 -4.59
N PRO A 63 10.75 3.47 -3.86
CA PRO A 63 10.47 4.84 -4.24
C PRO A 63 11.70 5.72 -4.05
N PHE A 64 11.79 6.81 -4.81
CA PHE A 64 12.81 7.82 -4.56
C PHE A 64 12.43 8.64 -3.33
N LEU A 65 13.17 8.48 -2.24
CA LEU A 65 13.00 9.29 -1.02
C LEU A 65 13.65 10.66 -1.17
N ILE A 66 12.97 11.70 -0.69
CA ILE A 66 13.53 13.05 -0.65
C ILE A 66 14.80 13.03 0.23
N PRO A 67 15.90 13.72 -0.16
CA PRO A 67 17.21 13.58 0.49
C PRO A 67 17.21 13.84 2.00
N GLN A 68 16.29 14.69 2.47
CA GLN A 68 16.13 15.09 3.87
C GLN A 68 15.84 13.90 4.79
N TYR A 69 15.13 12.89 4.28
CA TYR A 69 14.76 11.68 5.03
C TYR A 69 15.70 10.51 4.72
N ARG A 70 16.36 10.53 3.56
CA ARG A 70 17.19 9.43 3.07
C ARG A 70 18.31 9.02 4.03
N GLN A 71 18.86 9.97 4.80
CA GLN A 71 19.96 9.70 5.73
C GLN A 71 19.51 8.99 7.02
N GLN A 72 18.21 8.98 7.31
CA GLN A 72 17.64 8.41 8.54
C GLN A 72 16.93 7.08 8.29
N ILE A 73 16.71 6.71 7.03
CA ILE A 73 15.92 5.54 6.64
C ILE A 73 16.83 4.43 6.13
N THR A 74 16.69 3.24 6.72
CA THR A 74 17.42 2.05 6.26
C THR A 74 16.91 1.58 4.91
N ASN A 75 15.59 1.52 4.74
CA ASN A 75 14.99 1.19 3.45
C ASN A 75 13.53 1.66 3.37
N CYS A 76 13.04 1.78 2.14
CA CYS A 76 11.63 2.00 1.86
C CYS A 76 11.24 1.21 0.62
N TRP A 77 10.09 0.54 0.72
CA TRP A 77 9.42 -0.14 -0.38
C TRP A 77 8.00 0.35 -0.47
N ALA A 78 7.44 0.34 -1.67
CA ALA A 78 6.05 0.69 -1.87
C ALA A 78 5.39 -0.27 -2.86
N VAL A 79 4.10 -0.50 -2.65
CA VAL A 79 3.24 -1.30 -3.50
C VAL A 79 2.09 -0.44 -4.01
N LEU A 80 1.93 -0.36 -5.32
CA LEU A 80 0.82 0.32 -6.00
C LEU A 80 -0.12 -0.74 -6.59
N TRP A 81 -1.36 -0.75 -6.12
CA TRP A 81 -2.43 -1.57 -6.66
C TRP A 81 -3.28 -0.79 -7.65
N ARG A 82 -3.68 -1.42 -8.74
CA ARG A 82 -4.64 -0.91 -9.71
C ARG A 82 -5.64 -1.98 -10.08
N PHE A 83 -6.89 -1.59 -10.30
CA PHE A 83 -7.93 -2.48 -10.79
C PHE A 83 -8.83 -1.77 -11.80
N LYS A 84 -9.07 -2.39 -12.96
CA LYS A 84 -10.05 -1.94 -13.95
C LYS A 84 -11.21 -2.92 -14.00
N VAL A 85 -12.43 -2.44 -13.79
CA VAL A 85 -13.62 -3.26 -13.63
C VAL A 85 -14.37 -3.45 -14.96
N PHE A 86 -14.67 -4.69 -15.32
CA PHE A 86 -15.45 -5.05 -16.51
C PHE A 86 -16.87 -5.51 -16.17
N SER A 87 -17.05 -6.19 -15.03
CA SER A 87 -18.35 -6.64 -14.51
C SER A 87 -18.49 -6.25 -13.04
N PRO A 88 -19.72 -6.12 -12.49
CA PRO A 88 -19.91 -5.74 -11.09
C PRO A 88 -19.20 -6.70 -10.13
N ILE A 89 -18.67 -6.14 -9.03
CA ILE A 89 -17.99 -6.87 -7.95
C ILE A 89 -18.57 -6.34 -6.64
N SER A 90 -18.93 -7.24 -5.73
CA SER A 90 -19.52 -6.93 -4.43
C SER A 90 -18.53 -6.36 -3.43
N GLN A 91 -17.25 -6.73 -3.55
CA GLN A 91 -16.21 -6.26 -2.65
C GLN A 91 -14.84 -6.18 -3.33
N LEU A 92 -14.19 -5.02 -3.22
CA LEU A 92 -12.78 -4.81 -3.60
C LEU A 92 -12.01 -4.22 -2.42
N VAL A 93 -10.99 -4.94 -1.94
CA VAL A 93 -10.12 -4.51 -0.84
C VAL A 93 -8.66 -4.64 -1.24
N PHE A 94 -7.88 -3.60 -1.00
CA PHE A 94 -6.42 -3.67 -1.00
C PHE A 94 -5.89 -3.59 0.43
N LYS A 95 -4.85 -4.34 0.76
CA LYS A 95 -4.32 -4.43 2.12
C LYS A 95 -2.80 -4.53 2.12
N SER A 96 -2.18 -3.98 3.15
CA SER A 96 -0.77 -4.23 3.51
C SER A 96 -0.69 -4.49 5.00
N ALA A 97 -0.23 -5.68 5.40
CA ALA A 97 -0.20 -6.08 6.80
C ALA A 97 0.91 -7.09 7.12
N TRP A 98 1.28 -7.14 8.41
CA TRP A 98 2.19 -8.14 8.93
C TRP A 98 1.67 -9.56 8.70
N LEU A 99 2.58 -10.43 8.29
CA LEU A 99 2.41 -11.88 8.45
C LEU A 99 2.65 -12.26 9.92
N GLU A 100 2.26 -13.48 10.28
CA GLU A 100 2.55 -14.05 11.60
C GLU A 100 4.05 -14.01 11.92
N GLN A 101 4.39 -14.13 13.22
CA GLN A 101 5.78 -14.15 13.72
C GLN A 101 6.52 -12.80 13.61
N TYR A 102 5.78 -11.69 13.62
CA TYR A 102 6.38 -10.37 13.81
C TYR A 102 7.04 -10.24 15.20
N LYS A 103 8.00 -9.33 15.32
CA LYS A 103 8.83 -9.13 16.52
C LYS A 103 8.48 -7.88 17.31
N TRP A 104 7.65 -7.00 16.76
CA TRP A 104 7.28 -5.78 17.47
C TRP A 104 6.47 -6.11 18.73
N HIS A 105 6.68 -5.31 19.77
CA HIS A 105 6.01 -5.46 21.07
C HIS A 105 5.07 -4.30 21.37
N GLN A 106 5.19 -3.21 20.61
CA GLN A 106 4.33 -2.04 20.68
C GLN A 106 3.87 -1.68 19.28
N GLY A 107 2.57 -1.82 19.02
CA GLY A 107 1.90 -1.10 17.95
C GLY A 107 1.59 0.30 18.45
N MET A 108 2.04 1.33 17.75
CA MET A 108 1.65 2.69 18.06
C MET A 108 0.21 2.91 17.60
N ALA A 109 -0.53 3.77 18.30
CA ALA A 109 -1.83 4.24 17.86
C ALA A 109 -1.75 4.79 16.42
N PRO A 110 -2.86 4.77 15.66
CA PRO A 110 -2.97 5.44 14.37
C PRO A 110 -2.26 6.79 14.37
N ASN A 111 -1.30 6.95 13.46
CA ASN A 111 -0.55 8.17 13.30
C ASN A 111 -0.92 8.76 11.94
N SER A 112 -2.08 9.41 11.89
CA SER A 112 -2.58 10.06 10.68
C SER A 112 -2.08 11.50 10.57
N GLY A 113 -1.86 11.94 9.34
CA GLY A 113 -1.57 13.31 8.96
C GLY A 113 -2.61 13.81 7.97
N GLN A 114 -2.44 15.05 7.51
CA GLN A 114 -3.22 15.51 6.36
C GLN A 114 -2.80 14.67 5.14
N TRP A 115 -3.74 14.11 4.39
CA TRP A 115 -3.50 13.28 3.20
C TRP A 115 -2.85 11.90 3.42
N LEU A 116 -2.50 11.54 4.66
CA LEU A 116 -1.79 10.30 5.00
C LEU A 116 -2.45 9.57 6.17
N ASP A 117 -2.72 8.29 5.97
CA ASP A 117 -3.02 7.35 7.05
C ASP A 117 -1.86 6.38 7.23
N ALA A 118 -1.32 6.30 8.44
CA ALA A 118 -0.15 5.47 8.74
C ALA A 118 -0.20 4.82 10.13
N GLN A 119 0.51 3.71 10.26
CA GLN A 119 0.76 3.01 11.53
C GLN A 119 2.24 2.70 11.66
N THR A 120 2.76 2.78 12.88
CA THR A 120 4.15 2.50 13.20
C THR A 120 4.23 1.42 14.28
N TRP A 121 5.17 0.49 14.12
CA TRP A 121 5.46 -0.55 15.09
C TRP A 121 6.94 -0.50 15.46
N SER A 122 7.26 -0.88 16.69
CA SER A 122 8.65 -0.90 17.19
C SER A 122 8.89 -2.10 18.12
N ASP A 123 10.14 -2.59 18.13
CA ASP A 123 10.68 -3.50 19.15
C ASP A 123 11.66 -2.79 20.12
N GLY A 124 11.85 -1.48 19.96
CA GLY A 124 12.81 -0.67 20.70
C GLY A 124 14.22 -0.60 20.09
N GLU A 125 14.52 -1.43 19.09
CA GLU A 125 15.77 -1.36 18.30
C GLU A 125 15.50 -0.84 16.88
N PHE A 126 14.36 -1.21 16.30
CA PHE A 126 13.90 -0.75 14.98
C PHE A 126 12.47 -0.23 15.06
N GLU A 127 12.17 0.73 14.19
CA GLU A 127 10.81 1.13 13.87
C GLU A 127 10.47 0.81 12.41
N VAL A 128 9.21 0.45 12.18
CA VAL A 128 8.65 0.21 10.85
C VAL A 128 7.33 0.95 10.75
N SER A 129 7.19 1.81 9.74
CA SER A 129 5.94 2.47 9.40
C SER A 129 5.34 1.86 8.13
N VAL A 130 4.01 1.72 8.13
CA VAL A 130 3.20 1.44 6.94
C VAL A 130 2.26 2.61 6.73
N GLY A 131 2.21 3.16 5.51
CA GLY A 131 1.35 4.30 5.16
C GLY A 131 0.58 4.08 3.86
N THR A 132 -0.57 4.75 3.73
CA THR A 132 -1.42 4.87 2.53
C THR A 132 -2.00 6.28 2.46
N GLU A 133 -2.54 6.66 1.30
CA GLU A 133 -3.38 7.85 1.18
C GLU A 133 -4.49 7.86 2.24
N GLY A 134 -4.64 8.98 2.94
CA GLY A 134 -5.77 9.24 3.82
C GLY A 134 -7.06 9.48 3.04
N ASP A 135 -8.19 9.40 3.72
CA ASP A 135 -9.51 9.57 3.10
C ASP A 135 -9.67 10.93 2.38
N ASP A 136 -9.12 12.01 2.92
CA ASP A 136 -9.10 13.33 2.28
C ASP A 136 -8.38 13.32 0.93
N ALA A 137 -7.24 12.62 0.84
CA ALA A 137 -6.52 12.41 -0.40
C ALA A 137 -7.30 11.57 -1.41
N LEU A 138 -7.94 10.51 -0.93
CA LEU A 138 -8.79 9.66 -1.77
C LEU A 138 -9.98 10.46 -2.31
N PHE A 139 -10.67 11.26 -1.49
CA PHE A 139 -11.81 12.07 -1.94
C PHE A 139 -11.41 13.13 -2.96
N ALA A 140 -10.28 13.81 -2.76
CA ALA A 140 -9.75 14.75 -3.76
C ALA A 140 -9.39 14.05 -5.09
N ARG A 141 -8.87 12.82 -5.04
CA ARG A 141 -8.64 12.02 -6.25
C ARG A 141 -9.94 11.59 -6.93
N SER A 142 -10.96 11.27 -6.15
CA SER A 142 -12.30 10.95 -6.66
C SER A 142 -12.91 12.15 -7.37
N GLU A 143 -12.82 13.36 -6.81
CA GLU A 143 -13.26 14.62 -7.44
C GLU A 143 -12.56 14.85 -8.79
N ALA A 144 -11.27 14.55 -8.85
CA ALA A 144 -10.49 14.63 -10.08
C ALA A 144 -10.69 13.43 -11.04
N ASN A 145 -11.51 12.43 -10.68
CA ASN A 145 -11.70 11.17 -11.40
C ASN A 145 -10.36 10.45 -11.71
N LYS A 146 -9.41 10.51 -10.78
CA LYS A 146 -8.04 9.98 -10.93
C LYS A 146 -7.92 8.60 -10.28
N TRP A 147 -8.16 7.57 -11.09
CA TRP A 147 -8.12 6.16 -10.66
C TRP A 147 -8.97 5.88 -9.41
N LEU A 148 -10.01 6.67 -9.22
CA LEU A 148 -11.03 6.47 -8.21
C LEU A 148 -12.34 7.07 -8.74
N PRO A 149 -13.47 6.35 -8.70
CA PRO A 149 -14.72 6.84 -9.28
C PRO A 149 -15.30 8.04 -8.54
N VAL A 150 -15.86 9.01 -9.27
CA VAL A 150 -16.45 10.25 -8.72
C VAL A 150 -17.50 10.04 -7.63
N ARG A 151 -18.13 8.87 -7.51
CA ARG A 151 -19.10 8.59 -6.43
C ARG A 151 -18.48 8.51 -5.03
N PHE A 152 -17.15 8.56 -4.93
CA PHE A 152 -16.43 8.67 -3.68
C PHE A 152 -16.05 10.12 -3.33
N THR A 153 -16.57 11.15 -4.02
CA THR A 153 -16.32 12.53 -3.58
C THR A 153 -16.97 12.78 -2.23
N LYS A 154 -16.45 13.79 -1.51
CA LYS A 154 -17.00 14.21 -0.23
C LYS A 154 -18.45 14.70 -0.37
N GLU A 155 -18.78 15.36 -1.48
CA GLU A 155 -20.13 15.87 -1.79
C GLU A 155 -21.07 14.76 -2.28
N ALA A 156 -20.56 13.70 -2.89
CA ALA A 156 -21.36 12.58 -3.38
C ALA A 156 -21.91 11.70 -2.24
N LYS A 157 -21.43 11.90 -1.00
CA LYS A 157 -21.93 11.21 0.18
C LYS A 157 -22.23 12.19 1.32
N ASP A 158 -23.51 12.48 1.50
CA ASP A 158 -24.11 12.99 2.76
C ASP A 158 -23.96 12.01 3.95
N GLN A 159 -22.95 11.13 3.95
CA GLN A 159 -22.72 10.15 5.00
C GLN A 159 -21.54 10.61 5.85
N GLU A 160 -21.83 11.06 7.07
CA GLU A 160 -20.88 11.50 8.12
C GLU A 160 -19.75 10.49 8.46
N PHE A 161 -19.68 9.32 7.83
CA PHE A 161 -18.79 8.23 8.24
C PHE A 161 -18.22 7.38 7.09
N LEU A 162 -18.19 7.88 5.84
CA LEU A 162 -17.42 7.14 4.83
C LEU A 162 -15.93 7.27 5.15
N SER A 163 -15.34 6.18 5.63
CA SER A 163 -13.90 5.98 5.62
C SER A 163 -13.58 4.80 4.71
N LEU A 164 -12.69 5.02 3.74
CA LEU A 164 -12.19 3.98 2.85
C LEU A 164 -11.00 3.27 3.49
N VAL A 165 -10.22 3.99 4.29
CA VAL A 165 -9.08 3.44 5.00
C VAL A 165 -9.51 2.75 6.29
N ARG A 166 -9.05 1.52 6.49
CA ARG A 166 -9.24 0.77 7.73
C ARG A 166 -7.90 0.53 8.39
N TYR A 167 -7.83 0.93 9.65
CA TYR A 167 -6.78 0.55 10.58
C TYR A 167 -7.05 -0.86 11.09
N LEU A 168 -6.07 -1.75 10.87
CA LEU A 168 -6.04 -3.10 11.39
C LEU A 168 -4.94 -3.18 12.44
N ASP A 169 -5.05 -4.11 13.39
CA ASP A 169 -4.02 -4.34 14.40
C ASP A 169 -2.65 -4.65 13.75
N GLU A 170 -2.67 -5.33 12.60
CA GLU A 170 -1.48 -5.75 11.88
C GLU A 170 -1.19 -4.93 10.61
N GLY A 171 -1.91 -3.84 10.32
CA GLY A 171 -1.67 -3.09 9.08
C GLY A 171 -2.79 -2.17 8.63
N LEU A 172 -2.81 -1.87 7.33
CA LEU A 172 -3.78 -0.97 6.72
C LEU A 172 -4.51 -1.65 5.57
N ALA A 173 -5.77 -1.27 5.36
CA ALA A 173 -6.54 -1.68 4.21
C ALA A 173 -7.32 -0.50 3.62
N VAL A 174 -7.53 -0.52 2.31
CA VAL A 174 -8.46 0.38 1.62
C VAL A 174 -9.60 -0.46 1.06
N ASP A 175 -10.81 -0.20 1.55
CA ASP A 175 -12.03 -0.94 1.19
C ASP A 175 -12.94 -0.08 0.30
N PHE A 176 -13.10 -0.48 -0.95
CA PHE A 176 -13.95 0.23 -1.91
C PHE A 176 -15.40 -0.29 -1.93
N GLY A 177 -15.69 -1.38 -1.19
CA GLY A 177 -16.99 -2.04 -1.17
C GLY A 177 -17.44 -2.49 -2.56
N ASN A 178 -18.72 -2.25 -2.86
CA ASN A 178 -19.29 -2.54 -4.18
C ASN A 178 -18.63 -1.70 -5.27
N VAL A 179 -18.26 -2.31 -6.38
CA VAL A 179 -17.68 -1.63 -7.56
C VAL A 179 -18.40 -2.00 -8.85
N PHE A 180 -18.49 -1.03 -9.76
CA PHE A 180 -19.33 -1.09 -10.95
C PHE A 180 -18.51 -1.19 -12.24
N PRO A 181 -19.10 -1.72 -13.34
CA PRO A 181 -18.43 -1.77 -14.62
C PRO A 181 -17.91 -0.40 -15.07
N LYS A 182 -16.75 -0.39 -15.72
CA LYS A 182 -16.04 0.80 -16.23
C LYS A 182 -15.41 1.69 -15.15
N GLU A 183 -15.50 1.31 -13.88
CA GLU A 183 -14.75 1.96 -12.81
C GLU A 183 -13.29 1.49 -12.79
N ALA A 184 -12.42 2.37 -12.26
CA ALA A 184 -11.02 2.08 -12.04
C ALA A 184 -10.61 2.51 -10.64
N PHE A 185 -9.78 1.70 -9.99
CA PHE A 185 -9.36 1.87 -8.61
C PHE A 185 -7.85 1.82 -8.51
N GLN A 186 -7.30 2.61 -7.60
CA GLN A 186 -5.89 2.59 -7.24
C GLN A 186 -5.74 2.97 -5.77
N ALA A 187 -4.99 2.16 -5.03
CA ALA A 187 -4.44 2.53 -3.73
C ALA A 187 -2.99 2.07 -3.67
N HIS A 188 -2.24 2.62 -2.73
CA HIS A 188 -0.85 2.23 -2.54
C HIS A 188 -0.53 2.10 -1.06
N PHE A 189 0.50 1.31 -0.77
CA PHE A 189 1.03 1.17 0.58
C PHE A 189 2.54 1.31 0.54
N ALA A 190 3.08 2.18 1.39
CA ALA A 190 4.50 2.35 1.57
C ALA A 190 4.92 1.73 2.90
N VAL A 191 6.10 1.12 2.93
CA VAL A 191 6.70 0.49 4.10
C VAL A 191 8.12 1.03 4.24
N ALA A 192 8.41 1.70 5.34
CA ALA A 192 9.73 2.26 5.61
C ALA A 192 10.22 1.85 7.00
N TRP A 193 11.53 1.68 7.15
CA TRP A 193 12.12 1.30 8.43
C TRP A 193 13.48 1.92 8.67
N ALA A 194 13.80 2.06 9.96
CA ALA A 194 15.01 2.67 10.47
C ALA A 194 15.36 2.08 11.86
N PRO A 195 16.60 2.26 12.35
CA PRO A 195 16.86 2.12 13.78
C PRO A 195 15.92 3.01 14.57
N TYR A 196 15.45 2.52 15.71
CA TYR A 196 14.50 3.24 16.55
C TYR A 196 15.14 4.50 17.15
N ASP A 197 14.45 5.63 17.01
CA ASP A 197 14.76 6.89 17.66
C ASP A 197 13.43 7.55 18.06
N GLN A 198 13.24 7.74 19.36
CA GLN A 198 11.99 8.28 19.93
C GLN A 198 11.64 9.70 19.43
N ASP A 199 12.65 10.47 19.01
CA ASP A 199 12.50 11.85 18.55
C ASP A 199 12.39 11.94 17.02
N SER A 200 12.56 10.81 16.32
CA SER A 200 12.47 10.71 14.88
C SER A 200 11.02 10.49 14.43
N ILE A 201 10.67 11.13 13.32
CA ILE A 201 9.45 10.85 12.54
C ILE A 201 9.80 10.40 11.12
N GLY A 202 11.05 9.96 10.91
CA GLY A 202 11.61 9.68 9.60
C GLY A 202 10.82 8.62 8.84
N THR A 203 10.50 7.49 9.46
CA THR A 203 9.76 6.41 8.77
C THR A 203 8.35 6.82 8.42
N TRP A 204 7.71 7.63 9.26
CA TRP A 204 6.39 8.20 9.00
C TRP A 204 6.40 9.14 7.79
N LEU A 205 7.40 10.04 7.70
CA LEU A 205 7.56 10.92 6.53
C LEU A 205 7.97 10.16 5.25
N ALA A 206 8.68 9.04 5.40
CA ALA A 206 9.11 8.23 4.26
C ALA A 206 7.96 7.45 3.60
N VAL A 207 6.87 7.17 4.34
CA VAL A 207 5.68 6.51 3.81
C VAL A 207 4.65 7.47 3.20
N ASP A 208 4.87 8.78 3.33
CA ASP A 208 4.10 9.80 2.61
C ASP A 208 4.56 9.89 1.14
N LEU A 209 3.92 9.07 0.31
CA LEU A 209 4.26 8.93 -1.10
C LEU A 209 3.05 9.22 -2.00
N SER A 210 3.35 9.65 -3.22
CA SER A 210 2.39 9.65 -4.31
C SER A 210 2.59 8.42 -5.19
N ALA A 211 1.54 8.01 -5.90
CA ALA A 211 1.66 6.94 -6.90
C ALA A 211 2.72 7.24 -7.97
N ASP A 212 2.89 8.51 -8.35
CA ASP A 212 3.89 8.92 -9.34
C ASP A 212 5.32 8.64 -8.84
N ARG A 213 5.64 8.94 -7.57
CA ARG A 213 6.94 8.63 -6.96
C ARG A 213 7.23 7.13 -6.90
N ILE A 214 6.20 6.31 -6.74
CA ILE A 214 6.32 4.84 -6.77
C ILE A 214 6.64 4.38 -8.20
N ILE A 215 5.96 4.95 -9.20
CA ILE A 215 6.17 4.62 -10.62
C ILE A 215 7.55 5.08 -11.08
N GLU A 216 8.02 6.25 -10.67
CA GLU A 216 9.39 6.73 -10.95
C GLU A 216 10.45 5.77 -10.38
N GLY A 217 10.25 5.28 -9.15
CA GLY A 217 11.11 4.25 -8.56
C GLY A 217 11.05 2.91 -9.30
N ALA A 218 9.91 2.57 -9.90
CA ALA A 218 9.74 1.35 -10.71
C ALA A 218 10.52 1.39 -12.03
N VAL A 219 10.66 2.56 -12.66
CA VAL A 219 11.40 2.73 -13.93
C VAL A 219 12.89 3.03 -13.73
N GLY A 220 13.38 2.98 -12.49
CA GLY A 220 14.81 3.21 -12.19
C GLY A 220 15.22 4.67 -12.36
N GLY A 221 14.37 5.60 -11.90
CA GLY A 221 14.49 7.06 -12.06
C GLY A 221 15.90 7.59 -12.27
N ILE A 222 16.05 8.48 -13.27
CA ILE A 222 17.31 9.10 -13.66
C ILE A 222 17.96 9.74 -12.42
N GLU A 223 19.11 9.21 -11.99
CA GLU A 223 19.97 9.84 -10.99
C GLU A 223 20.58 11.16 -11.49
#